data_AF-A0AAD5UP33-F1
#
_entry.id   AF-A0AAD5UP33-F1
#
_cell.length_a   1.000
_cell.length_b   1.000
_cell.length_c   1.000
_cell.angle_alpha   90.00
_cell.angle_beta   90.00
_cell.angle_gamma   90.00
#
_symmetry.space_group_name_H-M   'P 1'
#
loop_
_entity.id
_entity.type
_entity.pdbx_description
1 polymer ?
#
loop_
_entity_poly.entity_id
_entity_poly.type
_entity_poly.pdbx_seq_one_letter_code
_entity_poly.pdbx_strand_id
1 'polypeptide(L)'
;MSLVQRLQQALDKLDPNPPPPPQEEIPKFYRKDYYDESILPLRKAVYQHKNARRQEYIATSQELEETWELFKMYHDSIINATSKDPKYYISYKKFKIVREKVLPKLRPYFTAKHFLGFKQTDKKLISAICIVNLDLLMEGYDSLSDYGQTYDGFVTEDELQLYIEDLIPSLCLRPQSAQFRKFYLCNCVKKFTFFLDKNRNGRMKIMNIVLSPIFVELMELKDLSLSQELQDNNWFSTSVSMRVYGEFIRLDTDKNGMLSRKELARYRNGNLTRAFLDRLFAEMQTYGGEMDVVIRMFAANLDAIPKSDVVNEIFDMVNPKVKHYITLKGKLYAK
;
A
#
# COMPACT_ATOMS: atom_id res chain seq x y z
N MET A 1 28.61 65.45 -12.42
CA MET A 1 27.33 65.39 -11.69
C MET A 1 27.54 64.63 -10.39
N SER A 2 27.19 65.23 -9.25
CA SER A 2 27.28 64.59 -7.93
C SER A 2 26.19 63.53 -7.77
N LEU A 3 26.39 62.57 -6.85
CA LEU A 3 25.42 61.52 -6.53
C LEU A 3 24.05 62.12 -6.15
N VAL A 4 24.07 63.27 -5.48
CA VAL A 4 22.90 64.05 -5.07
C VAL A 4 22.11 64.56 -6.28
N GLN A 5 22.79 65.05 -7.33
CA GLN A 5 22.12 65.51 -8.55
C GLN A 5 21.46 64.37 -9.33
N ARG A 6 22.04 63.16 -9.29
CA ARG A 6 21.44 61.97 -9.92
C ARG A 6 20.22 61.47 -9.16
N LEU A 7 20.25 61.54 -7.83
CA LEU A 7 19.12 61.18 -6.98
C LEU A 7 17.97 62.18 -7.14
N GLN A 8 18.26 63.47 -7.24
CA GLN A 8 17.24 64.49 -7.46
C GLN A 8 16.59 64.35 -8.84
N GLN A 9 17.39 64.13 -9.90
CA GLN A 9 16.84 63.84 -11.24
C GLN A 9 16.03 62.53 -11.30
N ALA A 10 16.30 61.55 -10.44
CA ALA A 10 15.52 60.32 -10.36
C ALA A 10 14.21 60.53 -9.59
N LEU A 11 14.23 61.36 -8.54
CA LEU A 11 13.05 61.78 -7.78
C LEU A 11 12.09 62.64 -8.61
N ASP A 12 12.61 63.57 -9.41
CA ASP A 12 11.81 64.44 -10.27
C ASP A 12 11.17 63.69 -11.46
N LYS A 13 11.58 62.44 -11.71
CA LYS A 13 11.04 61.54 -12.75
C LYS A 13 10.01 60.54 -12.23
N LEU A 14 9.77 60.47 -10.92
CA LEU A 14 8.77 59.60 -10.35
C LEU A 14 7.40 60.28 -10.41
N ASP A 15 6.46 59.66 -11.12
CA ASP A 15 5.07 60.08 -11.18
C ASP A 15 4.48 60.08 -9.75
N PRO A 16 3.92 61.21 -9.25
CA PRO A 16 3.33 61.27 -7.92
C PRO A 16 2.10 60.38 -7.75
N ASN A 17 1.55 59.82 -8.84
CA ASN A 17 0.46 58.87 -8.79
C ASN A 17 0.69 57.70 -9.78
N PRO A 18 1.55 56.73 -9.44
CA PRO A 18 1.77 55.59 -10.31
C PRO A 18 0.45 54.82 -10.50
N PRO A 19 0.14 54.35 -11.73
CA PRO A 19 -1.01 53.49 -11.92
C PRO A 19 -0.88 52.27 -10.99
N PRO A 20 -2.00 51.78 -10.41
CA PRO A 20 -1.95 50.60 -9.57
C PRO A 20 -1.25 49.47 -10.36
N PRO A 21 -0.36 48.68 -9.71
CA PRO A 21 0.32 47.59 -10.38
C PRO A 21 -0.72 46.71 -11.07
N PRO A 22 -0.44 46.16 -12.27
CA PRO A 22 -1.33 45.19 -12.89
C PRO A 22 -1.65 44.17 -11.82
N GLN A 23 -2.95 43.92 -11.56
CA GLN A 23 -3.33 42.84 -10.68
C GLN A 23 -2.72 41.57 -11.30
N GLU A 24 -1.59 41.11 -10.75
CA GLU A 24 -0.95 39.88 -11.19
C GLU A 24 -1.98 38.78 -10.94
N GLU A 25 -2.72 38.41 -11.99
CA GLU A 25 -3.65 37.30 -11.94
C GLU A 25 -2.88 36.10 -11.42
N ILE A 26 -3.32 35.56 -10.28
CA ILE A 26 -2.68 34.42 -9.63
C ILE A 26 -2.42 33.36 -10.71
N PRO A 27 -1.14 33.00 -10.96
CA PRO A 27 -0.82 32.03 -12.00
C PRO A 27 -1.61 30.75 -11.74
N LYS A 28 -2.16 30.17 -12.80
CA LYS A 28 -2.96 28.94 -12.70
C LYS A 28 -2.07 27.80 -12.18
N PHE A 29 -2.06 27.63 -10.86
CA PHE A 29 -1.16 26.72 -10.13
C PHE A 29 -1.71 25.29 -10.06
N TYR A 30 -3.00 25.12 -10.36
CA TYR A 30 -3.65 23.82 -10.45
C TYR A 30 -4.23 23.64 -11.85
N ARG A 31 -3.77 22.60 -12.54
CA ARG A 31 -4.47 22.02 -13.67
C ARG A 31 -5.02 20.69 -13.19
N LYS A 32 -6.34 20.53 -13.33
CA LYS A 32 -6.96 19.21 -13.17
C LYS A 32 -6.36 18.35 -14.29
N ASP A 33 -5.68 17.28 -13.92
CA ASP A 33 -5.21 16.28 -14.89
C ASP A 33 -6.45 15.71 -15.58
N TYR A 34 -6.72 16.20 -16.79
CA TYR A 34 -7.66 15.53 -17.67
C TYR A 34 -6.94 14.31 -18.22
N TYR A 35 -7.55 13.15 -18.02
CA TYR A 35 -7.14 11.94 -18.71
C TYR A 35 -7.35 12.18 -20.20
N ASP A 36 -6.25 12.30 -20.93
CA ASP A 36 -6.23 12.46 -22.37
C ASP A 36 -5.61 11.18 -22.95
N GLU A 37 -6.41 10.38 -23.64
CA GLU A 37 -5.93 9.14 -24.25
C GLU A 37 -4.84 9.41 -25.31
N SER A 38 -4.83 10.61 -25.91
CA SER A 38 -3.84 10.96 -26.93
C SER A 38 -2.41 11.05 -26.38
N ILE A 39 -2.23 11.30 -25.08
CA ILE A 39 -0.91 11.31 -24.44
C ILE A 39 -0.45 9.93 -23.97
N LEU A 40 -1.31 8.91 -24.06
CA LEU A 40 -0.99 7.57 -23.60
C LEU A 40 0.23 6.95 -24.30
N PRO A 41 0.41 7.07 -25.63
CA PRO A 41 1.61 6.59 -26.31
C PRO A 41 2.88 7.26 -25.79
N LEU A 42 2.82 8.56 -25.48
CA LEU A 42 3.95 9.30 -24.89
C LEU A 42 4.26 8.83 -23.48
N ARG A 43 3.24 8.62 -22.63
CA ARG A 43 3.43 8.07 -21.28
C ARG A 43 4.07 6.69 -21.32
N LYS A 44 3.57 5.81 -22.19
CA LYS A 44 4.13 4.47 -22.43
C LYS A 44 5.59 4.55 -22.88
N ALA A 45 5.91 5.41 -23.85
CA ALA A 45 7.29 5.58 -24.34
C ALA A 45 8.24 6.09 -23.24
N VAL A 46 7.80 7.07 -22.44
CA VAL A 46 8.58 7.58 -21.30
C VAL A 46 8.81 6.50 -20.24
N TYR A 47 7.78 5.70 -19.95
CA TYR A 47 7.89 4.56 -19.03
C TYR A 47 8.88 3.51 -19.56
N GLN A 48 8.73 3.07 -20.80
CA GLN A 48 9.63 2.09 -21.43
C GLN A 48 11.08 2.58 -21.43
N HIS A 49 11.32 3.85 -21.74
CA HIS A 49 12.66 4.42 -21.68
C HIS A 49 13.23 4.45 -20.26
N LYS A 50 12.42 4.78 -19.25
CA LYS A 50 12.84 4.73 -17.84
C LYS A 50 13.15 3.31 -17.39
N ASN A 51 12.36 2.32 -17.80
CA ASN A 51 12.59 0.92 -17.48
C ASN A 51 13.86 0.38 -18.13
N ALA A 52 14.08 0.69 -19.41
CA ALA A 52 15.32 0.29 -20.10
C ALA A 52 16.57 0.78 -19.35
N ARG A 53 16.56 2.03 -18.86
CA ARG A 53 17.64 2.56 -18.03
C ARG A 53 17.73 1.91 -16.66
N ARG A 54 16.63 1.40 -16.10
CA ARG A 54 16.62 0.71 -14.80
C ARG A 54 17.20 -0.70 -14.86
N GLN A 55 17.12 -1.38 -16.01
CA GLN A 55 17.72 -2.70 -16.15
C GLN A 55 19.26 -2.66 -15.94
N GLU A 56 19.91 -1.52 -16.20
CA GLU A 56 21.33 -1.30 -15.89
C GLU A 56 21.64 -1.22 -14.38
N TYR A 57 20.61 -1.02 -13.53
CA TYR A 57 20.73 -0.83 -12.08
C TYR A 57 20.19 -2.01 -11.26
N ILE A 58 19.86 -3.15 -11.88
CA ILE A 58 19.44 -4.35 -11.17
C ILE A 58 20.62 -4.88 -10.34
N ALA A 59 20.37 -5.18 -9.06
CA ALA A 59 21.38 -5.79 -8.22
C ALA A 59 21.45 -7.29 -8.50
N THR A 60 22.63 -7.86 -8.34
CA THR A 60 22.81 -9.31 -8.27
C THR A 60 22.61 -9.76 -6.83
N SER A 61 22.32 -11.04 -6.63
CA SER A 61 22.17 -11.61 -5.28
C SER A 61 23.40 -11.35 -4.38
N GLN A 62 24.61 -11.36 -4.95
CA GLN A 62 25.83 -11.04 -4.21
C GLN A 62 25.85 -9.59 -3.73
N GLU A 63 25.47 -8.64 -4.59
CA GLU A 63 25.50 -7.21 -4.27
C GLU A 63 24.39 -6.82 -3.27
N LEU A 64 23.26 -7.53 -3.30
CA LEU A 64 22.24 -7.43 -2.25
C LEU A 64 22.76 -7.95 -0.91
N GLU A 65 23.48 -9.07 -0.88
CA GLU A 65 24.07 -9.61 0.34
C GLU A 65 25.14 -8.66 0.92
N GLU A 66 26.00 -8.09 0.07
CA GLU A 66 26.96 -7.05 0.49
C GLU A 66 26.25 -5.82 1.07
N THR A 67 25.13 -5.42 0.46
CA THR A 67 24.30 -4.33 0.97
C THR A 67 23.67 -4.69 2.31
N TRP A 68 23.19 -5.93 2.47
CA TRP A 68 22.62 -6.45 3.71
C TRP A 68 23.63 -6.44 4.87
N GLU A 69 24.87 -6.85 4.61
CA GLU A 69 25.96 -6.80 5.60
C GLU A 69 26.26 -5.36 6.05
N LEU A 70 26.18 -4.37 5.15
CA LEU A 70 26.26 -2.96 5.55
C LEU A 70 25.12 -2.57 6.50
N PHE A 71 23.90 -3.07 6.30
CA PHE A 71 22.80 -2.81 7.25
C PHE A 71 23.03 -3.47 8.60
N LYS A 72 23.54 -4.71 8.64
CA LYS A 72 23.93 -5.36 9.90
C LYS A 72 24.99 -4.56 10.64
N MET A 73 25.95 -3.98 9.92
CA MET A 73 26.99 -3.13 10.52
C MET A 73 26.46 -1.77 11.00
N TYR A 74 25.54 -1.14 10.25
CA TYR A 74 25.06 0.22 10.50
C TYR A 74 23.58 0.28 10.96
N HIS A 75 23.14 -0.67 11.80
CA HIS A 75 21.79 -0.64 12.39
C HIS A 75 21.72 0.24 13.65
N ASP A 76 20.53 0.72 13.98
CA ASP A 76 20.24 1.46 15.22
C ASP A 76 19.63 0.58 16.31
N SER A 77 18.81 -0.42 15.92
CA SER A 77 18.24 -1.37 16.88
C SER A 77 18.01 -2.73 16.23
N ILE A 78 18.06 -3.77 17.06
CA ILE A 78 17.70 -5.14 16.69
C ILE A 78 16.46 -5.53 17.50
N ILE A 79 15.44 -6.07 16.83
CA ILE A 79 14.32 -6.76 17.47
C ILE A 79 14.55 -8.26 17.32
N ASN A 80 14.25 -9.03 18.38
CA ASN A 80 14.45 -10.49 18.45
C ASN A 80 15.92 -10.92 18.26
N ALA A 81 16.85 -10.21 18.91
CA ALA A 81 18.29 -10.44 18.80
C ALA A 81 18.74 -11.88 19.12
N THR A 82 17.98 -12.61 19.95
CA THR A 82 18.24 -14.01 20.34
C THR A 82 17.50 -15.05 19.48
N SER A 83 16.69 -14.62 18.51
CA SER A 83 15.97 -15.53 17.60
C SER A 83 16.84 -15.91 16.40
N LYS A 84 16.43 -16.98 15.68
CA LYS A 84 17.08 -17.38 14.42
C LYS A 84 16.97 -16.32 13.31
N ASP A 85 16.10 -15.31 13.46
CA ASP A 85 15.86 -14.27 12.46
C ASP A 85 15.82 -12.86 13.11
N PRO A 86 16.98 -12.26 13.40
CA PRO A 86 17.07 -10.93 14.00
C PRO A 86 16.63 -9.84 13.00
N LYS A 87 15.71 -8.96 13.44
CA LYS A 87 15.21 -7.87 12.62
C LYS A 87 15.96 -6.57 12.89
N TYR A 88 16.72 -6.12 11.90
CA TYR A 88 17.52 -4.90 11.97
C TYR A 88 16.72 -3.67 11.54
N TYR A 89 16.88 -2.58 12.29
CA TYR A 89 16.24 -1.30 12.01
C TYR A 89 17.27 -0.19 11.89
N ILE A 90 17.03 0.73 10.98
CA ILE A 90 17.97 1.81 10.65
C ILE A 90 17.26 3.17 10.60
N SER A 91 17.94 4.18 11.14
CA SER A 91 17.54 5.58 11.05
C SER A 91 18.00 6.22 9.75
N TYR A 92 17.39 7.35 9.38
CA TYR A 92 17.81 8.08 8.20
C TYR A 92 19.28 8.54 8.25
N LYS A 93 19.82 8.80 9.45
CA LYS A 93 21.23 9.19 9.62
C LYS A 93 22.16 8.07 9.17
N LYS A 94 21.94 6.84 9.65
CA LYS A 94 22.75 5.67 9.26
C LYS A 94 22.45 5.21 7.84
N PHE A 95 21.21 5.35 7.37
CA PHE A 95 20.84 5.11 5.97
C PHE A 95 21.68 5.94 4.99
N LYS A 96 21.98 7.20 5.33
CA LYS A 96 22.91 8.04 4.54
C LYS A 96 24.34 7.51 4.57
N ILE A 97 24.80 6.94 5.69
CA ILE A 97 26.14 6.34 5.76
C ILE A 97 26.21 5.11 4.85
N VAL A 98 25.17 4.26 4.89
CA VAL A 98 25.06 3.10 4.00
C VAL A 98 25.05 3.54 2.54
N ARG A 99 24.29 4.58 2.18
CA ARG A 99 24.25 5.16 0.82
C ARG A 99 25.64 5.47 0.26
N GLU A 100 26.55 6.01 1.07
CA GLU A 100 27.89 6.36 0.60
C GLU A 100 28.77 5.12 0.37
N LYS A 101 28.47 4.02 1.09
CA LYS A 101 29.22 2.76 1.06
C LYS A 101 28.68 1.72 0.08
N VAL A 102 27.42 1.79 -0.31
CA VAL A 102 26.85 0.90 -1.33
C VAL A 102 27.42 1.20 -2.71
N LEU A 103 27.32 0.20 -3.59
CA LEU A 103 27.73 0.31 -4.98
C LEU A 103 27.06 1.50 -5.67
N PRO A 104 27.79 2.23 -6.56
CA PRO A 104 27.26 3.42 -7.23
C PRO A 104 25.93 3.20 -7.94
N LYS A 105 25.73 2.01 -8.53
CA LYS A 105 24.48 1.64 -9.22
C LYS A 105 23.26 1.52 -8.30
N LEU A 106 23.46 1.25 -7.01
CA LEU A 106 22.38 1.11 -6.04
C LEU A 106 22.01 2.43 -5.35
N ARG A 107 22.89 3.44 -5.38
CA ARG A 107 22.66 4.77 -4.76
C ARG A 107 21.33 5.44 -5.14
N PRO A 108 20.79 5.31 -6.38
CA PRO A 108 19.47 5.84 -6.73
C PRO A 108 18.31 5.28 -5.89
N TYR A 109 18.45 4.08 -5.32
CA TYR A 109 17.47 3.51 -4.40
C TYR A 109 17.59 4.08 -2.98
N PHE A 110 18.76 4.61 -2.62
CA PHE A 110 19.02 5.18 -1.31
C PHE A 110 18.72 6.69 -1.28
N THR A 111 17.46 7.05 -1.49
CA THR A 111 16.99 8.45 -1.44
C THR A 111 16.11 8.71 -0.23
N ALA A 112 15.97 9.98 0.15
CA ALA A 112 15.01 10.40 1.17
C ALA A 112 13.57 9.95 0.83
N LYS A 113 13.20 9.98 -0.46
CA LYS A 113 11.89 9.57 -0.94
C LYS A 113 11.63 8.09 -0.69
N HIS A 114 12.58 7.20 -0.97
CA HIS A 114 12.44 5.77 -0.69
C HIS A 114 12.40 5.50 0.80
N PHE A 115 13.30 6.14 1.58
CA PHE A 115 13.29 6.03 3.04
C PHE A 115 11.92 6.40 3.65
N LEU A 116 11.32 7.49 3.18
CA LEU A 116 9.99 7.94 3.62
C LEU A 116 8.85 7.06 3.11
N GLY A 117 9.06 6.31 2.02
CA GLY A 117 8.07 5.41 1.44
C GLY A 117 7.94 4.08 2.20
N PHE A 118 8.99 3.64 2.89
CA PHE A 118 8.94 2.42 3.69
C PHE A 118 8.12 2.60 4.97
N LYS A 119 7.48 1.52 5.46
CA LYS A 119 6.78 1.52 6.76
C LYS A 119 7.80 1.84 7.87
N GLN A 120 7.55 2.93 8.58
CA GLN A 120 8.40 3.38 9.69
C GLN A 120 7.81 2.97 11.04
N THR A 121 8.69 2.70 11.99
CA THR A 121 8.32 2.57 13.41
C THR A 121 8.01 3.94 14.03
N ASP A 122 7.47 3.96 15.25
CA ASP A 122 7.23 5.21 16.00
C ASP A 122 8.50 6.05 16.17
N LYS A 123 9.67 5.40 16.15
CA LYS A 123 11.00 6.04 16.23
C LYS A 123 11.53 6.49 14.86
N LYS A 124 10.71 6.46 13.81
CA LYS A 124 11.08 6.78 12.41
C LYS A 124 12.24 5.94 11.89
N LEU A 125 12.28 4.67 12.29
CA LEU A 125 13.24 3.68 11.78
C LEU A 125 12.56 2.83 10.71
N ILE A 126 13.31 2.41 9.70
CA ILE A 126 12.84 1.45 8.70
C ILE A 126 13.48 0.08 8.96
N SER A 127 12.77 -0.99 8.62
CA SER A 127 13.35 -2.33 8.64
C SER A 127 14.34 -2.48 7.50
N ALA A 128 15.51 -3.05 7.77
CA ALA A 128 16.53 -3.29 6.77
C ALA A 128 16.09 -4.33 5.72
N ILE A 129 15.12 -5.21 6.05
CA ILE A 129 14.57 -6.20 5.10
C ILE A 129 13.96 -5.54 3.86
N CYS A 130 13.46 -4.31 3.99
CA CYS A 130 12.89 -3.55 2.88
C CYS A 130 13.91 -3.30 1.75
N ILE A 131 15.21 -3.43 2.05
CA ILE A 131 16.29 -3.15 1.11
C ILE A 131 16.85 -4.43 0.50
N VAL A 132 16.87 -5.53 1.27
CA VAL A 132 17.14 -6.88 0.74
C VAL A 132 16.13 -7.21 -0.35
N ASN A 133 14.88 -6.79 -0.15
CA ASN A 133 13.82 -7.00 -1.12
C ASN A 133 13.86 -5.96 -2.27
N LEU A 134 14.88 -5.10 -2.42
CA LEU A 134 14.89 -4.08 -3.48
C LEU A 134 14.71 -4.69 -4.87
N ASP A 135 15.39 -5.78 -5.20
CA ASP A 135 15.20 -6.41 -6.51
C ASP A 135 13.78 -6.93 -6.69
N LEU A 136 13.23 -7.57 -5.66
CA LEU A 136 11.83 -8.03 -5.63
C LEU A 136 10.84 -6.87 -5.79
N LEU A 137 11.13 -5.74 -5.14
CA LEU A 137 10.33 -4.53 -5.21
C LEU A 137 10.42 -3.90 -6.61
N MET A 138 11.60 -3.90 -7.21
CA MET A 138 11.80 -3.34 -8.56
C MET A 138 11.16 -4.21 -9.62
N GLU A 139 11.35 -5.54 -9.57
CA GLU A 139 10.66 -6.50 -10.43
C GLU A 139 9.14 -6.37 -10.27
N GLY A 140 8.66 -6.30 -9.02
CA GLY A 140 7.25 -6.10 -8.71
C GLY A 140 6.70 -4.77 -9.24
N TYR A 141 7.48 -3.68 -9.17
CA TYR A 141 7.08 -2.38 -9.69
C TYR A 141 6.99 -2.41 -11.22
N ASP A 142 8.01 -2.95 -11.88
CA ASP A 142 8.07 -2.99 -13.33
C ASP A 142 6.95 -3.88 -13.87
N SER A 143 6.83 -5.12 -13.36
CA SER A 143 5.78 -6.06 -13.75
C SER A 143 4.37 -5.52 -13.51
N LEU A 144 4.08 -4.91 -12.35
CA LEU A 144 2.75 -4.34 -12.07
C LEU A 144 2.45 -3.10 -12.92
N SER A 145 3.47 -2.34 -13.31
CA SER A 145 3.31 -1.16 -14.16
C SER A 145 2.95 -1.52 -15.61
N ASP A 146 3.25 -2.74 -16.07
CA ASP A 146 2.80 -3.21 -17.39
C ASP A 146 1.27 -3.40 -17.45
N TYR A 147 0.62 -3.65 -16.31
CA TYR A 147 -0.85 -3.76 -16.20
C TYR A 147 -1.53 -2.40 -16.06
N GLY A 148 -0.82 -1.37 -15.57
CA GLY A 148 -1.35 -0.02 -15.42
C GLY A 148 -1.56 0.66 -16.77
N GLN A 149 -2.78 0.60 -17.31
CA GLN A 149 -3.10 1.04 -18.67
C GLN A 149 -2.80 2.53 -18.89
N THR A 150 -2.82 3.33 -17.81
CA THR A 150 -2.64 4.79 -17.87
C THR A 150 -1.19 5.26 -17.72
N TYR A 151 -0.28 4.36 -17.33
CA TYR A 151 1.13 4.63 -17.01
C TYR A 151 1.35 5.86 -16.08
N ASP A 152 0.38 6.17 -15.21
CA ASP A 152 0.44 7.29 -14.25
C ASP A 152 1.05 6.89 -12.88
N GLY A 153 1.44 5.62 -12.74
CA GLY A 153 1.98 5.04 -11.51
C GLY A 153 0.91 4.56 -10.52
N PHE A 154 -0.34 4.46 -10.96
CA PHE A 154 -1.45 3.83 -10.25
C PHE A 154 -1.97 2.61 -11.01
N VAL A 155 -2.62 1.72 -10.27
CA VAL A 155 -3.39 0.59 -10.78
C VAL A 155 -4.76 0.57 -10.13
N THR A 156 -5.76 0.20 -10.90
CA THR A 156 -7.12 -0.09 -10.44
C THR A 156 -7.19 -1.48 -9.80
N GLU A 157 -8.34 -1.79 -9.19
CA GLU A 157 -8.59 -3.12 -8.65
C GLU A 157 -8.55 -4.20 -9.74
N ASP A 158 -9.15 -3.94 -10.90
CA ASP A 158 -9.21 -4.88 -12.03
C ASP A 158 -7.82 -5.14 -12.62
N GLU A 159 -7.00 -4.09 -12.77
CA GLU A 159 -5.62 -4.22 -13.25
C GLU A 159 -4.75 -5.01 -12.26
N LEU A 160 -4.94 -4.82 -10.95
CA LEU A 160 -4.26 -5.62 -9.94
C LEU A 160 -4.74 -7.08 -9.96
N GLN A 161 -6.02 -7.32 -10.21
CA GLN A 161 -6.56 -8.67 -10.35
C GLN A 161 -5.91 -9.44 -11.50
N LEU A 162 -5.78 -8.81 -12.67
CA LEU A 162 -5.09 -9.41 -13.81
C LEU A 162 -3.64 -9.77 -13.46
N TYR A 163 -2.91 -8.85 -12.83
CA TYR A 163 -1.54 -9.11 -12.38
C TYR A 163 -1.45 -10.31 -11.44
N ILE A 164 -2.31 -10.39 -10.42
CA ILE A 164 -2.29 -11.51 -9.47
C ILE A 164 -2.70 -12.82 -10.13
N GLU A 165 -3.65 -12.80 -11.08
CA GLU A 165 -4.09 -13.98 -11.80
C GLU A 165 -2.96 -14.63 -12.60
N ASP A 166 -2.14 -13.81 -13.26
CA ASP A 166 -0.95 -14.23 -14.02
C ASP A 166 0.22 -14.59 -13.10
N LEU A 167 0.27 -14.04 -11.88
CA LEU A 167 1.27 -14.38 -10.87
C LEU A 167 1.03 -15.78 -10.26
N ILE A 168 -0.24 -16.17 -10.05
CA ILE A 168 -0.64 -17.41 -9.34
C ILE A 168 0.13 -18.67 -9.79
N PRO A 169 0.30 -18.95 -11.10
CA PRO A 169 1.02 -20.14 -11.55
C PRO A 169 2.48 -20.20 -11.11
N SER A 170 3.11 -19.06 -10.82
CA SER A 170 4.49 -18.97 -10.32
C SER A 170 4.61 -19.14 -8.81
N LEU A 171 3.48 -19.12 -8.08
CA LEU A 171 3.46 -19.27 -6.63
C LEU A 171 3.41 -20.74 -6.24
N CYS A 172 4.15 -21.10 -5.20
CA CYS A 172 4.12 -22.43 -4.58
C CYS A 172 2.82 -22.61 -3.81
N LEU A 173 1.70 -22.75 -4.52
CA LEU A 173 0.37 -22.99 -3.95
C LEU A 173 0.00 -24.47 -4.09
N ARG A 174 -0.74 -25.00 -3.12
CA ARG A 174 -1.29 -26.36 -3.26
C ARG A 174 -2.34 -26.38 -4.38
N PRO A 175 -2.58 -27.52 -5.05
CA PRO A 175 -3.61 -27.62 -6.07
C PRO A 175 -4.98 -27.16 -5.58
N GLN A 176 -5.73 -26.46 -6.43
CA GLN A 176 -7.03 -25.88 -6.11
C GLN A 176 -8.12 -26.31 -7.10
N SER A 177 -9.37 -26.32 -6.64
CA SER A 177 -10.52 -26.38 -7.56
C SER A 177 -10.68 -25.06 -8.31
N ALA A 178 -11.31 -25.09 -9.50
CA ALA A 178 -11.57 -23.89 -10.28
C ALA A 178 -12.44 -22.85 -9.52
N GLN A 179 -13.39 -23.33 -8.71
CA GLN A 179 -14.24 -22.46 -7.88
C GLN A 179 -13.42 -21.79 -6.77
N PHE A 180 -12.51 -22.52 -6.12
CA PHE A 180 -11.64 -21.93 -5.12
C PHE A 180 -10.65 -20.93 -5.73
N ARG A 181 -10.15 -21.18 -6.96
CA ARG A 181 -9.22 -20.25 -7.62
C ARG A 181 -9.82 -18.85 -7.78
N LYS A 182 -11.10 -18.75 -8.17
CA LYS A 182 -11.81 -17.46 -8.27
C LYS A 182 -11.90 -16.75 -6.92
N PHE A 183 -12.26 -17.51 -5.87
CA PHE A 183 -12.31 -17.00 -4.51
C PHE A 183 -10.94 -16.52 -4.03
N TYR A 184 -9.90 -17.31 -4.26
CA TYR A 184 -8.52 -17.01 -3.87
C TYR A 184 -8.04 -15.72 -4.52
N LEU A 185 -8.22 -15.59 -5.84
CA LEU A 185 -7.85 -14.40 -6.59
C LEU A 185 -8.52 -13.14 -6.01
N CYS A 186 -9.84 -13.20 -5.83
CA CYS A 186 -10.60 -12.10 -5.21
C CYS A 186 -10.07 -11.79 -3.80
N ASN A 187 -9.82 -12.82 -2.99
CA ASN A 187 -9.28 -12.68 -1.64
C ASN A 187 -7.93 -11.95 -1.63
N CYS A 188 -7.02 -12.30 -2.54
CA CYS A 188 -5.72 -11.67 -2.67
C CYS A 188 -5.84 -10.18 -3.01
N VAL A 189 -6.59 -9.84 -4.06
CA VAL A 189 -6.77 -8.45 -4.52
C VAL A 189 -7.37 -7.58 -3.43
N LYS A 190 -8.41 -8.08 -2.75
CA LYS A 190 -9.09 -7.30 -1.73
C LYS A 190 -8.21 -7.04 -0.50
N LYS A 191 -7.23 -7.88 -0.17
CA LYS A 191 -6.24 -7.58 0.88
C LYS A 191 -5.44 -6.32 0.56
N PHE A 192 -5.07 -6.11 -0.70
CA PHE A 192 -4.41 -4.87 -1.14
C PHE A 192 -5.35 -3.68 -1.04
N THR A 193 -6.56 -3.78 -1.61
CA THR A 193 -7.52 -2.67 -1.57
C THR A 193 -7.86 -2.25 -0.14
N PHE A 194 -8.01 -3.21 0.78
CA PHE A 194 -8.31 -2.95 2.19
C PHE A 194 -7.24 -2.10 2.87
N PHE A 195 -5.96 -2.41 2.66
CA PHE A 195 -4.88 -1.69 3.33
C PHE A 195 -4.39 -0.44 2.59
N LEU A 196 -4.48 -0.43 1.26
CA LEU A 196 -3.83 0.57 0.42
C LEU A 196 -4.81 1.55 -0.23
N ASP A 197 -6.11 1.21 -0.32
CA ASP A 197 -7.17 2.10 -0.80
C ASP A 197 -8.10 2.54 0.34
N LYS A 198 -7.52 3.16 1.37
CA LYS A 198 -8.26 3.62 2.57
C LYS A 198 -9.40 4.59 2.24
N ASN A 199 -9.24 5.39 1.19
CA ASN A 199 -10.23 6.38 0.77
C ASN A 199 -11.25 5.83 -0.24
N ARG A 200 -11.16 4.55 -0.62
CA ARG A 200 -12.04 3.90 -1.60
C ARG A 200 -12.07 4.67 -2.94
N ASN A 201 -10.89 5.13 -3.37
CA ASN A 201 -10.73 5.87 -4.63
C ASN A 201 -10.72 4.93 -5.85
N GLY A 202 -10.71 3.61 -5.63
CA GLY A 202 -10.70 2.59 -6.69
C GLY A 202 -9.36 2.45 -7.39
N ARG A 203 -8.32 3.17 -6.94
CA ARG A 203 -6.97 3.15 -7.52
C ARG A 203 -5.92 3.22 -6.44
N MET A 204 -4.87 2.41 -6.57
CA MET A 204 -3.76 2.31 -5.65
C MET A 204 -2.46 2.71 -6.35
N LYS A 205 -1.59 3.43 -5.63
CA LYS A 205 -0.27 3.78 -6.17
C LYS A 205 0.61 2.53 -6.21
N ILE A 206 1.20 2.21 -7.36
CA ILE A 206 2.04 1.01 -7.55
C ILE A 206 3.17 0.97 -6.53
N MET A 207 3.83 2.10 -6.28
CA MET A 207 4.87 2.19 -5.25
C MET A 207 4.36 1.80 -3.86
N ASN A 208 3.12 2.15 -3.50
CA ASN A 208 2.57 1.80 -2.20
C ASN A 208 2.25 0.30 -2.11
N ILE A 209 1.83 -0.32 -3.22
CA ILE A 209 1.63 -1.77 -3.31
C ILE A 209 2.96 -2.48 -3.11
N VAL A 210 3.93 -2.16 -3.96
CA VAL A 210 5.24 -2.80 -3.96
C VAL A 210 5.91 -2.68 -2.59
N LEU A 211 5.96 -1.48 -2.00
CA LEU A 211 6.58 -1.23 -0.70
C LEU A 211 5.78 -1.77 0.50
N SER A 212 4.60 -2.34 0.27
CA SER A 212 3.76 -2.85 1.35
C SER A 212 4.26 -4.21 1.88
N PRO A 213 4.14 -4.47 3.19
CA PRO A 213 4.46 -5.79 3.75
C PRO A 213 3.65 -6.93 3.11
N ILE A 214 2.41 -6.65 2.70
CA ILE A 214 1.52 -7.63 2.08
C ILE A 214 2.00 -8.05 0.68
N PHE A 215 2.71 -7.18 -0.04
CA PHE A 215 3.31 -7.54 -1.33
C PHE A 215 4.51 -8.46 -1.14
N VAL A 216 5.37 -8.16 -0.17
CA VAL A 216 6.50 -9.02 0.19
C VAL A 216 6.01 -10.41 0.57
N GLU A 217 5.00 -10.51 1.44
CA GLU A 217 4.44 -11.78 1.88
C GLU A 217 3.83 -12.59 0.72
N LEU A 218 3.16 -11.94 -0.25
CA LEU A 218 2.69 -12.63 -1.46
C LEU A 218 3.87 -13.19 -2.27
N MET A 219 4.93 -12.42 -2.40
CA MET A 219 6.08 -12.77 -3.22
C MET A 219 7.00 -13.82 -2.58
N GLU A 220 7.01 -13.96 -1.24
CA GLU A 220 7.68 -15.05 -0.53
C GLU A 220 7.19 -16.44 -1.00
N LEU A 221 5.95 -16.55 -1.48
CA LEU A 221 5.42 -17.80 -2.03
C LEU A 221 6.06 -18.23 -3.36
N LYS A 222 6.88 -17.38 -3.99
CA LYS A 222 7.70 -17.79 -5.15
C LYS A 222 8.91 -18.63 -4.72
N ASP A 223 9.34 -18.55 -3.46
CA ASP A 223 10.53 -19.25 -2.99
C ASP A 223 10.26 -20.75 -2.80
N LEU A 224 10.86 -21.57 -3.66
CA LEU A 224 10.78 -23.03 -3.61
C LEU A 224 11.46 -23.64 -2.38
N SER A 225 12.32 -22.86 -1.70
CA SER A 225 13.03 -23.28 -0.49
C SER A 225 12.28 -22.94 0.81
N LEU A 226 11.13 -22.27 0.70
CA LEU A 226 10.30 -21.91 1.85
C LEU A 226 9.84 -23.18 2.58
N SER A 227 10.04 -23.22 3.90
CA SER A 227 9.61 -24.36 4.71
C SER A 227 8.08 -24.47 4.73
N GLN A 228 7.57 -25.69 4.85
CA GLN A 228 6.12 -25.95 4.90
C GLN A 228 5.43 -25.16 6.03
N GLU A 229 6.09 -25.02 7.18
CA GLU A 229 5.56 -24.24 8.31
C GLU A 229 5.41 -22.75 7.98
N LEU A 230 6.42 -22.15 7.35
CA LEU A 230 6.36 -20.74 6.94
C LEU A 230 5.32 -20.54 5.83
N GLN A 231 5.26 -21.47 4.88
CA GLN A 231 4.26 -21.46 3.82
C GLN A 231 2.83 -21.58 4.38
N ASP A 232 2.58 -22.42 5.38
CA ASP A 232 1.25 -22.56 5.99
C ASP A 232 0.84 -21.35 6.87
N ASN A 233 1.82 -20.62 7.38
CA ASN A 233 1.61 -19.38 8.14
C ASN A 233 1.48 -18.15 7.25
N ASN A 234 2.01 -18.18 6.02
CA ASN A 234 1.91 -17.08 5.06
C ASN A 234 0.43 -16.76 4.77
N TRP A 235 0.09 -15.48 4.83
CA TRP A 235 -1.30 -15.02 4.72
C TRP A 235 -1.92 -15.32 3.36
N PHE A 236 -1.12 -15.37 2.29
CA PHE A 236 -1.52 -15.71 0.92
C PHE A 236 -1.47 -17.21 0.63
N SER A 237 -1.19 -18.05 1.62
CA SER A 237 -1.18 -19.49 1.42
C SER A 237 -2.57 -20.05 1.11
N THR A 238 -2.56 -21.22 0.46
CA THR A 238 -3.77 -22.05 0.34
C THR A 238 -4.39 -22.32 1.71
N SER A 239 -3.58 -22.67 2.71
CA SER A 239 -4.05 -23.03 4.06
C SER A 239 -4.92 -21.95 4.67
N VAL A 240 -4.41 -20.73 4.70
CA VAL A 240 -5.13 -19.58 5.26
C VAL A 240 -6.39 -19.29 4.44
N SER A 241 -6.27 -19.25 3.12
CA SER A 241 -7.38 -18.93 2.22
C SER A 241 -8.49 -19.98 2.26
N MET A 242 -8.16 -21.27 2.43
CA MET A 242 -9.12 -22.36 2.60
C MET A 242 -9.87 -22.26 3.92
N ARG A 243 -9.22 -21.85 5.02
CA ARG A 243 -9.92 -21.61 6.29
C ARG A 243 -10.98 -20.52 6.13
N VAL A 244 -10.62 -19.44 5.45
CA VAL A 244 -11.55 -18.34 5.14
C VAL A 244 -12.70 -18.83 4.27
N TYR A 245 -12.38 -19.55 3.19
CA TYR A 245 -13.38 -20.10 2.27
C TYR A 245 -14.35 -21.06 2.96
N GLY A 246 -13.84 -21.98 3.79
CA GLY A 246 -14.67 -22.95 4.53
C GLY A 246 -15.62 -22.26 5.51
N GLU A 247 -15.16 -21.21 6.18
CA GLU A 247 -15.99 -20.41 7.08
C GLU A 247 -17.08 -19.65 6.31
N PHE A 248 -16.76 -19.11 5.14
CA PHE A 248 -17.72 -18.47 4.25
C PHE A 248 -18.80 -19.45 3.78
N ILE A 249 -18.41 -20.61 3.23
CA ILE A 249 -19.35 -21.66 2.77
C ILE A 249 -20.23 -22.18 3.91
N ARG A 250 -19.73 -22.21 5.14
CA ARG A 250 -20.54 -22.61 6.31
C ARG A 250 -21.61 -21.57 6.65
N LEU A 251 -21.35 -20.29 6.40
CA LEU A 251 -22.27 -19.20 6.68
C LEU A 251 -23.27 -18.98 5.54
N ASP A 252 -22.82 -19.09 4.29
CA ASP A 252 -23.63 -18.94 3.08
C ASP A 252 -24.55 -20.17 2.91
N THR A 253 -25.68 -20.14 3.61
CA THR A 253 -26.58 -21.30 3.71
C THR A 253 -27.45 -21.47 2.48
N ASP A 254 -27.78 -20.38 1.80
CA ASP A 254 -28.54 -20.40 0.56
C ASP A 254 -27.63 -20.51 -0.69
N LYS A 255 -26.31 -20.43 -0.51
CA LYS A 255 -25.27 -20.58 -1.54
C LYS A 255 -25.39 -19.54 -2.64
N ASN A 256 -25.87 -18.35 -2.28
CA ASN A 256 -26.07 -17.27 -3.22
C ASN A 256 -24.79 -16.45 -3.46
N GLY A 257 -23.70 -16.74 -2.74
CA GLY A 257 -22.42 -16.06 -2.87
C GLY A 257 -22.32 -14.77 -2.05
N MET A 258 -23.35 -14.42 -1.28
CA MET A 258 -23.41 -13.29 -0.36
C MET A 258 -23.71 -13.81 1.05
N LEU A 259 -23.51 -12.96 2.08
CA LEU A 259 -23.99 -13.29 3.42
C LEU A 259 -25.04 -12.28 3.84
N SER A 260 -26.21 -12.81 4.18
CA SER A 260 -27.23 -12.06 4.89
C SER A 260 -26.78 -11.75 6.31
N ARG A 261 -27.42 -10.77 6.93
CA ARG A 261 -27.18 -10.43 8.34
C ARG A 261 -27.40 -11.63 9.27
N LYS A 262 -28.41 -12.46 8.98
CA LYS A 262 -28.75 -13.63 9.80
C LYS A 262 -27.67 -14.71 9.72
N GLU A 263 -27.09 -14.89 8.55
CA GLU A 263 -25.98 -15.82 8.33
C GLU A 263 -24.72 -15.34 9.03
N LEU A 264 -24.35 -14.08 8.82
CA LEU A 264 -23.15 -13.52 9.45
C LEU A 264 -23.24 -13.50 10.99
N ALA A 265 -24.45 -13.39 11.55
CA ALA A 265 -24.66 -13.51 12.99
C ALA A 265 -24.23 -14.86 13.59
N ARG A 266 -24.02 -15.89 12.76
CA ARG A 266 -23.53 -17.21 13.19
C ARG A 266 -22.00 -17.31 13.14
N TYR A 267 -21.30 -16.28 12.64
CA TYR A 267 -19.84 -16.27 12.57
C TYR A 267 -19.24 -16.50 13.96
N ARG A 268 -18.28 -17.44 14.05
CA ARG A 268 -17.64 -17.90 15.30
C ARG A 268 -18.65 -18.09 16.45
N ASN A 269 -19.73 -18.83 16.19
CA ASN A 269 -20.79 -19.16 17.15
C ASN A 269 -21.53 -17.94 17.73
N GLY A 270 -21.60 -16.83 16.99
CA GLY A 270 -22.35 -15.64 17.41
C GLY A 270 -21.58 -14.67 18.29
N ASN A 271 -20.25 -14.66 18.20
CA ASN A 271 -19.41 -13.70 18.91
C ASN A 271 -19.55 -12.25 18.41
N LEU A 272 -20.24 -12.02 17.29
CA LEU A 272 -20.51 -10.68 16.78
C LEU A 272 -21.77 -10.10 17.42
N THR A 273 -21.63 -8.94 18.07
CA THR A 273 -22.77 -8.24 18.68
C THR A 273 -23.72 -7.70 17.63
N ARG A 274 -25.02 -7.59 17.98
CA ARG A 274 -26.03 -7.02 17.07
C ARG A 274 -25.65 -5.63 16.58
N ALA A 275 -25.20 -4.76 17.48
CA ALA A 275 -24.76 -3.41 17.15
C ALA A 275 -23.58 -3.37 16.18
N PHE A 276 -22.65 -4.33 16.28
CA PHE A 276 -21.56 -4.46 15.30
C PHE A 276 -22.11 -4.86 13.92
N LEU A 277 -23.02 -5.84 13.87
CA LEU A 277 -23.66 -6.29 12.62
C LEU A 277 -24.51 -5.19 11.97
N ASP A 278 -25.32 -4.46 12.75
CA ASP A 278 -26.06 -3.28 12.28
C ASP A 278 -25.16 -2.34 11.50
N ARG A 279 -24.00 -2.10 12.11
CA ARG A 279 -23.12 -1.05 11.65
C ARG A 279 -22.25 -1.48 10.49
N LEU A 280 -21.82 -2.74 10.48
CA LEU A 280 -21.17 -3.35 9.35
C LEU A 280 -22.06 -3.27 8.10
N PHE A 281 -23.34 -3.63 8.20
CA PHE A 281 -24.28 -3.57 7.07
C PHE A 281 -24.64 -2.14 6.65
N ALA A 282 -24.43 -1.14 7.51
CA ALA A 282 -24.66 0.27 7.17
C ALA A 282 -23.47 0.91 6.40
N GLU A 283 -22.24 0.48 6.67
CA GLU A 283 -21.02 1.03 6.07
C GLU A 283 -20.53 0.29 4.82
N MET A 284 -21.01 -0.95 4.68
CA MET A 284 -20.67 -1.81 3.57
C MET A 284 -21.71 -1.69 2.47
N GLN A 285 -21.25 -1.77 1.23
CA GLN A 285 -22.16 -1.86 0.09
C GLN A 285 -22.92 -3.18 0.18
N THR A 286 -24.25 -3.09 0.19
CA THR A 286 -25.15 -4.24 0.23
C THR A 286 -26.00 -4.28 -1.03
N TYR A 287 -26.30 -5.48 -1.50
CA TYR A 287 -27.20 -5.74 -2.62
C TYR A 287 -28.40 -6.49 -2.05
N GLY A 288 -29.58 -5.86 -2.05
CA GLY A 288 -30.79 -6.48 -1.50
C GLY A 288 -30.74 -6.74 0.02
N GLY A 289 -29.87 -6.04 0.77
CA GLY A 289 -29.68 -6.28 2.20
C GLY A 289 -28.71 -7.43 2.53
N GLU A 290 -28.09 -7.99 1.50
CA GLU A 290 -27.03 -8.99 1.60
C GLU A 290 -25.70 -8.35 1.21
N MET A 291 -24.63 -8.82 1.82
CA MET A 291 -23.32 -8.23 1.65
C MET A 291 -22.41 -9.23 0.95
N ASP A 292 -21.58 -8.72 0.04
CA ASP A 292 -20.42 -9.45 -0.44
C ASP A 292 -19.35 -9.42 0.67
N VAL A 293 -19.62 -10.19 1.75
CA VAL A 293 -18.91 -10.11 3.05
C VAL A 293 -17.53 -10.72 3.00
N VAL A 294 -17.17 -11.39 1.91
CA VAL A 294 -16.13 -12.41 1.90
C VAL A 294 -14.77 -11.89 2.39
N ILE A 295 -14.49 -10.57 2.35
CA ILE A 295 -13.08 -10.13 2.45
C ILE A 295 -12.79 -9.01 3.46
N ARG A 296 -13.67 -8.04 3.78
CA ARG A 296 -13.30 -7.04 4.81
C ARG A 296 -13.26 -7.60 6.23
N MET A 297 -14.18 -8.50 6.59
CA MET A 297 -14.12 -9.18 7.90
C MET A 297 -13.06 -10.29 7.97
N PHE A 298 -12.67 -10.85 6.83
CA PHE A 298 -11.72 -11.98 6.78
C PHE A 298 -10.28 -11.56 6.52
N ALA A 299 -10.08 -10.40 5.88
CA ALA A 299 -8.83 -9.67 5.97
C ALA A 299 -8.53 -9.39 7.45
N ALA A 300 -9.58 -9.06 8.24
CA ALA A 300 -9.62 -9.00 9.70
C ALA A 300 -9.64 -10.38 10.42
N ASN A 301 -8.82 -11.36 10.00
CA ASN A 301 -8.49 -12.48 10.87
C ASN A 301 -7.74 -11.90 12.08
N LEU A 302 -8.51 -11.57 13.13
CA LEU A 302 -8.20 -10.65 14.25
C LEU A 302 -7.01 -11.04 15.13
N ASP A 303 -6.26 -12.07 14.77
CA ASP A 303 -5.13 -12.54 15.56
C ASP A 303 -3.79 -11.94 15.05
N ALA A 304 -3.73 -11.35 13.85
CA ALA A 304 -2.47 -10.92 13.24
C ALA A 304 -2.38 -9.46 12.74
N ILE A 305 -3.47 -8.68 12.76
CA ILE A 305 -3.44 -7.31 12.22
C ILE A 305 -3.10 -6.32 13.33
N PRO A 306 -2.07 -5.46 13.15
CA PRO A 306 -1.77 -4.41 14.09
C PRO A 306 -3.01 -3.54 14.35
N LYS A 307 -3.32 -3.29 15.63
CA LYS A 307 -4.49 -2.50 16.04
C LYS A 307 -4.60 -1.17 15.28
N SER A 308 -3.48 -0.53 14.96
CA SER A 308 -3.41 0.72 14.17
C SER A 308 -4.06 0.60 12.79
N ASP A 309 -3.98 -0.58 12.18
CA ASP A 309 -4.37 -0.79 10.78
C ASP A 309 -5.88 -1.12 10.67
N VAL A 310 -6.53 -1.47 11.79
CA VAL A 310 -7.99 -1.72 11.88
C VAL A 310 -8.72 -0.58 12.60
N VAL A 311 -8.02 0.30 13.32
CA VAL A 311 -8.66 1.39 14.08
C VAL A 311 -9.50 2.29 13.19
N ASN A 312 -9.03 2.65 12.00
CA ASN A 312 -9.81 3.50 11.10
C ASN A 312 -11.07 2.79 10.60
N GLU A 313 -10.97 1.50 10.24
CA GLU A 313 -12.13 0.72 9.81
C GLU A 313 -13.13 0.51 10.96
N ILE A 314 -12.66 0.27 12.19
CA ILE A 314 -13.52 0.20 13.37
C ILE A 314 -14.10 1.57 13.71
N PHE A 315 -13.37 2.66 13.49
CA PHE A 315 -13.82 4.02 13.77
C PHE A 315 -14.87 4.49 12.76
N ASP A 316 -14.65 4.19 11.48
CA ASP A 316 -15.61 4.36 10.39
C ASP A 316 -16.85 3.50 10.65
N MET A 317 -16.66 2.24 11.04
CA MET A 317 -17.75 1.41 11.55
C MET A 317 -18.41 2.12 12.73
N VAL A 318 -17.74 2.60 13.77
CA VAL A 318 -18.44 3.25 14.89
C VAL A 318 -19.16 4.55 14.50
N ASN A 319 -18.74 5.25 13.42
CA ASN A 319 -19.19 6.58 12.97
C ASN A 319 -19.65 7.45 14.15
N PRO A 320 -18.71 7.81 15.02
CA PRO A 320 -19.03 8.58 16.20
C PRO A 320 -19.60 9.94 15.78
N LYS A 321 -20.61 10.43 16.52
CA LYS A 321 -21.21 11.77 16.32
C LYS A 321 -20.17 12.88 16.22
N VAL A 322 -19.00 12.70 16.84
CA VAL A 322 -17.84 13.55 16.67
C VAL A 322 -16.75 12.76 15.96
N LYS A 323 -16.38 13.21 14.75
CA LYS A 323 -15.46 12.51 13.81
C LYS A 323 -14.04 12.26 14.33
N HIS A 324 -13.72 12.64 15.55
CA HIS A 324 -12.35 12.58 16.11
C HIS A 324 -12.23 11.74 17.38
N TYR A 325 -13.32 11.32 18.02
CA TYR A 325 -13.27 10.45 19.19
C TYR A 325 -14.60 9.73 19.42
N ILE A 326 -14.53 8.51 19.97
CA ILE A 326 -15.70 7.73 20.37
C ILE A 326 -16.04 8.10 21.82
N THR A 327 -17.24 8.68 22.03
CA THR A 327 -17.72 8.97 23.40
C THR A 327 -18.44 7.76 23.99
N LEU A 328 -18.34 7.58 25.31
CA LEU A 328 -19.12 6.57 26.05
C LEU A 328 -20.63 6.78 25.90
N LYS A 329 -21.09 8.02 25.72
CA LYS A 329 -22.50 8.33 25.39
C LYS A 329 -22.90 7.82 23.99
N GLY A 330 -21.98 7.70 23.05
CA GLY A 330 -22.24 7.11 21.72
C GLY A 330 -22.53 5.61 21.75
N LYS A 331 -22.12 4.89 22.80
CA LYS A 331 -22.42 3.45 22.99
C LYS A 331 -23.87 3.15 23.38
N LEU A 332 -24.66 4.15 23.80
CA LEU A 332 -25.98 3.96 24.40
C LEU A 332 -27.17 4.31 23.48
N TYR A 333 -26.93 4.75 22.25
CA TYR A 333 -27.98 5.21 21.34
C TYR A 333 -28.14 4.34 20.07
N ALA A 334 -27.57 3.14 20.04
CA ALA A 334 -28.02 2.11 19.11
C ALA A 334 -29.38 1.58 19.62
N LYS A 335 -30.46 2.29 19.27
CA LYS A 335 -31.82 1.76 19.34
C LYS A 335 -32.23 1.28 17.96
#